data_AF-A0A2E4JRQ6-F1
#
_entry.id   AF-A0A2E4JRQ6-F1
#
_cell.length_a   1.000
_cell.length_b   1.000
_cell.length_c   1.000
_cell.angle_alpha   90.00
_cell.angle_beta   90.00
_cell.angle_gamma   90.00
#
_symmetry.space_group_name_H-M   'P 1'
#
loop_
_entity.id
_entity.type
_entity.pdbx_description
1 polymer ?
#
loop_
_entity_poly.entity_id
_entity_poly.type
_entity_poly.pdbx_seq_one_letter_code
_entity_poly.pdbx_strand_id
1 'polypeptide(L)' 'MSKYRASITIDSKIAIEIDEYYRELVKEAAIQGNSIPKLSNVYEEIIAKGWEFVKKELKKH' A
#
# COMPACT_ATOMS: atom_id res chain seq x y z
N MET A 1 1.43 4.61 17.89
CA MET A 1 2.29 5.57 17.16
C MET A 1 1.42 6.70 16.63
N SER A 2 1.92 7.94 16.68
CA SER A 2 1.23 9.08 16.08
C SER A 2 1.19 8.92 14.56
N LYS A 3 0.00 9.06 13.94
CA LYS A 3 -0.13 9.06 12.48
C LYS A 3 0.16 10.46 11.94
N TYR A 4 0.95 10.53 10.86
CA TYR A 4 1.18 11.76 10.10
C TYR A 4 0.33 11.74 8.82
N ARG A 5 -0.28 12.88 8.48
CA ARG A 5 -1.05 13.02 7.25
C ARG A 5 -0.15 13.57 6.14
N ALA A 6 0.08 12.76 5.11
CA ALA A 6 0.74 13.18 3.88
C ALA A 6 -0.27 13.21 2.72
N SER A 7 -0.14 14.19 1.84
CA SER A 7 -0.85 14.24 0.56
C SER A 7 0.18 14.09 -0.55
N ILE A 8 0.02 13.08 -1.40
CA ILE A 8 0.93 12.78 -2.50
C ILE A 8 0.15 12.67 -3.79
N THR A 9 0.78 13.08 -4.89
CA THR A 9 0.30 12.79 -6.24
C THR A 9 1.20 11.71 -6.81
N ILE A 10 0.59 10.64 -7.32
CA ILE A 10 1.29 9.54 -7.97
C ILE A 10 0.83 9.42 -9.42
N ASP A 11 1.65 8.75 -10.23
CA ASP A 11 1.30 8.45 -11.61
C ASP A 11 -0.02 7.66 -11.70
N SER A 12 -0.82 7.96 -12.71
CA SER A 12 -2.15 7.37 -12.88
C SER A 12 -2.08 5.86 -13.10
N LYS A 13 -1.03 5.37 -13.77
CA LYS A 13 -0.82 3.93 -13.97
C LYS A 13 -0.60 3.23 -12.64
N ILE A 14 0.26 3.80 -11.79
CA ILE A 14 0.52 3.27 -10.44
C ILE A 14 -0.76 3.29 -9.60
N ALA A 15 -1.54 4.37 -9.68
CA ALA A 15 -2.81 4.46 -8.95
C ALA A 15 -3.80 3.36 -9.37
N ILE A 16 -3.89 3.06 -10.67
CA ILE A 16 -4.75 1.99 -11.21
C ILE A 16 -4.27 0.63 -10.72
N GLU A 17 -2.98 0.34 -10.80
CA GLU A 17 -2.40 -0.94 -10.33
C GLU A 17 -2.68 -1.17 -8.83
N ILE A 18 -2.62 -0.13 -8.00
CA ILE A 18 -2.95 -0.22 -6.58
C ILE A 18 -4.46 -0.46 -6.36
N ASP A 19 -5.34 0.16 -7.14
CA ASP A 19 -6.79 -0.06 -7.06
C ASP A 19 -7.15 -1.51 -7.45
N GLU A 20 -6.53 -2.03 -8.51
CA GLU A 20 -6.70 -3.42 -8.94
C GLU A 20 -6.27 -4.40 -7.85
N TYR A 21 -5.07 -4.21 -7.28
CA TYR A 21 -4.59 -5.01 -6.17
C TYR A 21 -5.53 -4.95 -4.95
N TYR A 22 -6.03 -3.76 -4.60
CA TYR A 22 -6.99 -3.62 -3.51
C TYR A 22 -8.29 -4.39 -3.77
N ARG A 23 -8.81 -4.37 -4.99
CA ARG A 23 -10.02 -5.13 -5.36
C ARG A 23 -9.82 -6.63 -5.22
N GLU A 24 -8.64 -7.14 -5.52
CA GLU A 24 -8.32 -8.57 -5.32
C GLU A 24 -8.34 -8.92 -3.83
N LEU A 25 -7.70 -8.12 -2.98
CA LEU A 25 -7.74 -8.32 -1.52
C LEU A 25 -9.18 -8.28 -0.97
N VAL A 26 -10.02 -7.38 -1.47
CA VAL A 26 -11.44 -7.30 -1.08
C VAL A 26 -12.19 -8.58 -1.48
N LYS A 27 -11.97 -9.08 -2.70
CA LYS A 27 -12.59 -10.33 -3.17
C LYS A 27 -12.17 -11.52 -2.31
N GLU A 28 -10.87 -11.65 -2.04
CA GLU A 28 -10.35 -12.74 -1.21
C GLU A 28 -10.89 -12.68 0.22
N ALA A 29 -10.91 -11.49 0.83
CA ALA A 29 -11.46 -11.31 2.16
C ALA A 29 -12.96 -11.69 2.22
N ALA A 30 -13.74 -11.30 1.21
CA ALA A 30 -15.15 -11.65 1.11
C ALA A 30 -15.37 -13.17 0.95
N ILE A 31 -14.55 -13.85 0.13
CA ILE A 31 -14.62 -15.31 -0.06
C ILE A 31 -14.28 -16.05 1.24
N GLN A 32 -13.28 -15.57 1.98
CA GLN A 32 -12.79 -16.21 3.21
C GLN A 32 -13.58 -15.83 4.46
N GLY A 33 -14.54 -14.90 4.37
CA GLY A 33 -15.26 -14.36 5.52
C GLY A 33 -14.39 -13.48 6.44
N ASN A 34 -13.27 -12.97 5.93
CA ASN A 34 -12.35 -12.10 6.64
C ASN A 34 -12.79 -10.63 6.56
N SER A 35 -12.27 -9.81 7.49
CA SER A 35 -12.49 -8.37 7.43
C SER A 35 -11.84 -7.77 6.19
N ILE A 36 -12.60 -6.97 5.45
CA ILE A 36 -12.09 -6.23 4.30
C ILE A 36 -11.07 -5.19 4.79
N PRO A 37 -9.84 -5.14 4.24
CA PRO A 37 -8.84 -4.14 4.62
C PRO A 37 -9.28 -2.73 4.19
N LYS A 38 -8.80 -1.71 4.89
CA LYS A 38 -8.97 -0.32 4.43
C LYS A 38 -7.93 -0.01 3.35
N LEU A 39 -8.31 0.71 2.30
CA LEU A 39 -7.39 1.16 1.26
C LEU A 39 -6.19 1.94 1.84
N SER A 40 -6.40 2.73 2.90
CA SER A 40 -5.30 3.43 3.59
C SER A 40 -4.25 2.49 4.18
N ASN A 41 -4.66 1.29 4.63
CA ASN A 41 -3.73 0.30 5.17
C ASN A 41 -2.86 -0.29 4.04
N VAL A 42 -3.44 -0.49 2.86
CA VAL A 42 -2.72 -0.95 1.67
C VAL A 42 -1.65 0.07 1.27
N TYR A 43 -2.01 1.36 1.21
CA TYR A 43 -1.02 2.42 0.96
C TYR A 43 0.08 2.46 2.03
N GLU A 44 -0.28 2.35 3.32
CA GLU A 44 0.68 2.34 4.42
C GLU A 44 1.67 1.17 4.29
N GLU A 45 1.20 -0.02 3.91
CA GLU A 45 2.03 -1.20 3.68
C GLU A 45 2.97 -1.06 2.47
N ILE A 46 2.45 -0.55 1.34
CA ILE A 46 3.24 -0.30 0.13
C ILE A 46 4.37 0.69 0.43
N ILE A 47 4.04 1.81 1.10
CA ILE A 47 5.02 2.85 1.46
C ILE A 47 6.08 2.27 2.41
N ALA A 48 5.67 1.50 3.42
CA ALA A 48 6.61 0.89 4.37
C ALA A 48 7.58 -0.08 3.68
N LYS A 49 7.07 -0.98 2.83
CA LYS A 49 7.88 -1.94 2.06
C LYS A 49 8.84 -1.22 1.10
N GLY A 50 8.32 -0.23 0.37
CA GLY A 50 9.12 0.58 -0.56
C GLY A 50 10.22 1.36 0.16
N TRP A 51 9.91 1.97 1.31
CA TRP A 51 10.89 2.70 2.10
C TRP A 51 12.00 1.80 2.65
N GLU A 52 11.65 0.62 3.19
CA GLU A 52 12.67 -0.32 3.67
C GLU A 52 13.56 -0.86 2.55
N PHE A 53 13.03 -1.04 1.35
CA PHE A 53 13.83 -1.37 0.15
C PHE A 53 14.81 -0.23 -0.18
N VAL A 54 14.30 1.00 -0.35
CA VAL A 54 15.12 2.17 -0.68
C VAL A 54 16.19 2.43 0.38
N LYS A 55 15.83 2.34 1.66
CA LYS A 55 16.76 2.51 2.79
C LYS A 55 17.89 1.49 2.78
N LYS A 56 17.64 0.26 2.34
CA LYS A 56 18.70 -0.76 2.17
C LYS A 56 19.63 -0.41 1.01
N GLU A 57 19.09 0.06 -0.12
CA GLU A 57 19.89 0.48 -1.27
C GLU A 57 20.74 1.73 -0.95
N LEU A 58 20.17 2.70 -0.23
CA LEU A 58 20.90 3.92 0.18
C LEU A 58 22.06 3.63 1.14
N LYS A 59 21.99 2.55 1.94
CA LYS A 59 23.07 2.15 2.85
C LYS A 59 24.21 1.39 2.17
N LYS A 60 24.04 0.99 0.90
CA LYS A 60 25.09 0.34 0.10
C LYS A 60 26.00 1.35 -0.62
N HIS A 61 25.58 2.62 -0.66
CA HIS A 61 26.34 3.76 -1.16
C HIS A 61 26.95 4.55 0.00
#